data_AF-A0A7C5N6K5-F1
#
_entry.id   AF-A0A7C5N6K5-F1
#
_cell.length_a   1.000
_cell.length_b   1.000
_cell.length_c   1.000
_cell.angle_alpha   90.00
_cell.angle_beta   90.00
_cell.angle_gamma   90.00
#
_symmetry.space_group_name_H-M   'P 1'
#
loop_
_entity.id
_entity.type
_entity.pdbx_description
1 polymer ?
#
loop_
_entity_poly.entity_id
_entity_poly.type
_entity_poly.pdbx_seq_one_letter_code
_entity_poly.pdbx_strand_id
1 'polypeptide(L)'
;MARETAYRLIQDRRGMVWDLLLYVPTVIALASIGLKLWFSPNQTWAYVLLFMATFFLLVGANRVLGSRLMMLPSSPVALEVSRQEVVVELRRGERVSLVKDVRYYPDYAGKSFGLSGMDTSGKRRQFVFHRGQFENPSCFEDLRSLLSIYK
;
A
#
# COMPACT_ATOMS: atom_id res chain seq x y z
N MET A 1 -31.76 0.02 7.82
CA MET A 1 -30.87 0.71 6.86
C MET A 1 -29.60 1.06 7.60
N ALA A 2 -28.56 0.22 7.49
CA ALA A 2 -27.27 0.51 8.13
C ALA A 2 -26.59 1.65 7.36
N ARG A 3 -26.08 2.67 8.07
CA ARG A 3 -25.34 3.77 7.46
C ARG A 3 -24.03 3.22 6.88
N GLU A 4 -24.00 3.00 5.58
CA GLU A 4 -22.77 2.82 4.82
C GLU A 4 -21.97 4.12 4.92
N THR A 5 -20.84 4.06 5.62
CA THR A 5 -19.95 5.21 5.72
C THR A 5 -18.90 5.03 4.63
N ALA A 6 -19.08 5.75 3.53
CA ALA A 6 -18.17 5.74 2.39
C ALA A 6 -17.06 6.77 2.61
N TYR A 7 -15.80 6.30 2.62
CA TYR A 7 -14.63 7.14 2.75
C TYR A 7 -13.91 7.24 1.41
N ARG A 8 -13.87 8.43 0.83
CA ARG A 8 -13.05 8.70 -0.36
C ARG A 8 -11.61 8.95 0.05
N LEU A 9 -10.70 8.30 -0.68
CA LEU A 9 -9.28 8.39 -0.41
C LEU A 9 -8.62 9.44 -1.32
N ILE A 10 -7.66 10.16 -0.76
CA ILE A 10 -6.83 11.14 -1.44
C ILE A 10 -5.39 10.66 -1.55
N GLN A 11 -4.63 11.31 -2.43
CA GLN A 11 -3.21 10.98 -2.63
C GLN A 11 -2.37 11.42 -1.43
N ASP A 12 -1.57 10.50 -0.89
CA ASP A 12 -0.65 10.77 0.22
C ASP A 12 0.68 11.33 -0.29
N ARG A 13 0.69 12.63 -0.61
CA ARG A 13 1.89 13.33 -1.13
C ARG A 13 3.02 13.40 -0.11
N ARG A 14 2.71 13.52 1.18
CA ARG A 14 3.74 13.61 2.23
C ARG A 14 4.40 12.24 2.44
N GLY A 15 3.61 11.18 2.48
CA GLY A 15 4.12 9.80 2.52
C GLY A 15 4.93 9.44 1.27
N MET A 16 4.52 9.93 0.09
CA MET A 16 5.31 9.79 -1.14
C MET A 16 6.70 10.40 -1.01
N VAL A 17 6.83 11.63 -0.47
CA VAL A 17 8.15 12.27 -0.31
C VAL A 17 9.07 11.43 0.59
N TRP A 18 8.53 10.88 1.69
CA TRP A 18 9.30 10.00 2.56
C TRP A 18 9.73 8.70 1.87
N ASP A 19 8.83 8.08 1.11
CA ASP A 19 9.17 6.88 0.35
C ASP A 19 10.24 7.21 -0.72
N LEU A 20 10.12 8.33 -1.45
CA LEU A 20 11.13 8.75 -2.43
C LEU A 20 12.49 9.03 -1.79
N LEU A 21 12.52 9.73 -0.65
CA LEU A 21 13.74 10.02 0.10
C LEU A 21 14.45 8.75 0.57
N LEU A 22 13.70 7.67 0.85
CA LEU A 22 14.26 6.38 1.22
C LEU A 22 14.74 5.58 0.01
N TYR A 23 13.87 5.39 -0.99
CA TYR A 23 14.12 4.47 -2.11
C TYR A 23 15.10 5.05 -3.13
N VAL A 24 15.00 6.35 -3.48
CA VAL A 24 15.83 6.94 -4.54
C VAL A 24 17.33 6.87 -4.20
N PRO A 25 17.79 7.33 -3.03
CA PRO A 25 19.22 7.24 -2.67
C PRO A 25 19.70 5.79 -2.56
N THR A 26 18.86 4.90 -2.01
CA THR A 26 19.20 3.49 -1.84
C THR A 26 19.42 2.81 -3.19
N VAL A 27 18.49 3.00 -4.13
CA VAL A 27 18.61 2.43 -5.49
C VAL A 27 19.82 3.01 -6.21
N ILE A 28 20.05 4.33 -6.13
CA ILE A 28 21.21 4.97 -6.76
C ILE A 28 22.52 4.42 -6.19
N ALA A 29 22.64 4.30 -4.86
CA ALA A 29 23.84 3.77 -4.22
C ALA A 29 24.10 2.31 -4.64
N LEU A 30 23.08 1.45 -4.55
CA LEU A 30 23.19 0.03 -4.94
C LEU A 30 23.55 -0.13 -6.41
N ALA A 31 22.90 0.61 -7.31
CA ALA A 31 23.19 0.57 -8.73
C ALA A 31 24.60 1.09 -9.05
N SER A 32 25.02 2.18 -8.40
CA SER A 32 26.35 2.77 -8.64
C SER A 32 27.48 1.85 -8.18
N ILE A 33 27.33 1.24 -7.00
CA ILE A 33 28.31 0.28 -6.48
C ILE A 33 28.29 -1.01 -7.30
N GLY A 34 27.09 -1.49 -7.68
CA GLY A 34 26.93 -2.66 -8.55
C GLY A 34 27.62 -2.47 -9.90
N LEU A 35 27.40 -1.32 -10.57
CA LEU A 35 28.06 -0.98 -11.83
C LEU A 35 29.57 -0.85 -11.68
N LYS A 36 30.06 -0.26 -10.58
CA LYS A 36 31.50 -0.19 -10.29
C LYS A 36 32.12 -1.58 -10.15
N LEU A 37 31.44 -2.51 -9.46
CA LEU A 37 31.91 -3.88 -9.28
C LEU A 37 31.76 -4.74 -10.54
N TRP A 38 30.90 -4.35 -11.48
CA TRP A 38 30.72 -5.05 -12.74
C TRP A 38 32.00 -5.05 -13.59
N PHE A 39 32.76 -3.97 -13.55
CA PHE A 39 34.05 -3.82 -14.25
C PHE A 39 35.26 -4.23 -13.38
N SER A 40 35.01 -4.89 -12.25
CA SER A 40 36.02 -5.36 -11.30
C SER A 40 36.09 -6.89 -11.32
N PRO A 41 37.18 -7.51 -10.84
CA PRO A 41 37.26 -8.97 -10.68
C PRO A 41 36.14 -9.57 -9.81
N ASN A 42 35.48 -8.75 -8.98
CA ASN A 42 34.42 -9.17 -8.05
C ASN A 42 33.01 -9.14 -8.68
N GLN A 43 32.87 -9.69 -9.88
CA GLN A 43 31.64 -9.61 -10.68
C GLN A 43 30.43 -10.29 -10.02
N THR A 44 30.64 -11.32 -9.19
CA THR A 44 29.57 -11.99 -8.42
C THR A 44 28.78 -11.00 -7.55
N TRP A 45 29.47 -10.06 -6.90
CA TRP A 45 28.84 -9.04 -6.06
C TRP A 45 28.07 -8.01 -6.88
N ALA A 46 28.50 -7.74 -8.11
CA ALA A 46 27.80 -6.84 -9.02
C ALA A 46 26.40 -7.35 -9.35
N TYR A 47 26.25 -8.67 -9.61
CA TYR A 47 24.94 -9.28 -9.87
C TYR A 47 23.99 -9.12 -8.68
N VAL A 48 24.47 -9.38 -7.45
CA VAL A 48 23.65 -9.27 -6.24
C VAL A 48 23.19 -7.83 -6.03
N LEU A 49 24.10 -6.86 -6.15
CA LEU A 49 23.77 -5.45 -5.93
C LEU A 49 22.84 -4.89 -7.00
N LEU A 50 23.03 -5.25 -8.26
CA LEU A 50 22.12 -4.85 -9.34
C LEU A 50 20.75 -5.50 -9.16
N PHE A 51 20.69 -6.79 -8.80
CA PHE A 51 19.43 -7.46 -8.47
C PHE A 51 18.71 -6.74 -7.32
N MET A 52 19.41 -6.43 -6.24
CA MET A 52 18.85 -5.67 -5.12
C MET A 52 18.37 -4.29 -5.55
N ALA A 53 19.16 -3.55 -6.35
CA ALA A 53 18.76 -2.24 -6.85
C ALA A 53 17.46 -2.32 -7.67
N THR A 54 17.35 -3.29 -8.58
CA THR A 54 16.12 -3.52 -9.36
C THR A 54 14.96 -3.92 -8.48
N PHE A 55 15.17 -4.79 -7.49
CA PHE A 55 14.13 -5.20 -6.55
C PHE A 55 13.60 -4.01 -5.73
N PHE A 56 14.49 -3.21 -5.13
CA PHE A 56 14.11 -2.01 -4.39
C PHE A 56 13.42 -0.98 -5.28
N LEU A 57 13.85 -0.83 -6.53
CA LEU A 57 13.21 0.04 -7.50
C LEU A 57 11.77 -0.42 -7.78
N LEU A 58 11.54 -1.70 -8.04
CA LEU A 58 10.21 -2.24 -8.32
C LEU A 58 9.27 -2.13 -7.11
N VAL A 59 9.75 -2.47 -5.92
CA VAL A 59 8.96 -2.37 -4.67
C VAL A 59 8.67 -0.90 -4.34
N GLY A 60 9.67 -0.02 -4.45
CA GLY A 60 9.52 1.41 -4.23
C GLY A 60 8.56 2.06 -5.22
N ALA A 61 8.67 1.71 -6.51
CA ALA A 61 7.77 2.18 -7.55
C ALA A 61 6.33 1.72 -7.30
N ASN A 62 6.11 0.45 -6.97
CA ASN A 62 4.77 -0.06 -6.66
C ASN A 62 4.17 0.62 -5.41
N ARG A 63 4.98 0.90 -4.38
CA ARG A 63 4.52 1.62 -3.19
C ARG A 63 4.16 3.08 -3.50
N VAL A 64 5.02 3.79 -4.22
CA VAL A 64 4.78 5.20 -4.58
C VAL A 64 3.60 5.34 -5.54
N LEU A 65 3.59 4.58 -6.64
CA LEU A 65 2.55 4.68 -7.67
C LEU A 65 1.24 4.03 -7.22
N GLY A 66 1.32 2.87 -6.58
CA GLY A 66 0.17 2.05 -6.21
C GLY A 66 -0.52 2.51 -4.93
N SER A 67 0.22 2.62 -3.81
CA SER A 67 -0.40 3.00 -2.54
C SER A 67 -0.45 4.51 -2.35
N ARG A 68 0.65 5.24 -2.52
CA ARG A 68 0.68 6.68 -2.19
C ARG A 68 -0.08 7.55 -3.18
N LEU A 69 0.23 7.43 -4.47
CA LEU A 69 -0.36 8.25 -5.53
C LEU A 69 -1.65 7.65 -6.11
N MET A 70 -1.94 6.39 -5.78
CA MET A 70 -3.14 5.68 -6.23
C MET A 70 -3.31 5.76 -7.77
N MET A 71 -2.21 5.64 -8.52
CA MET A 71 -2.17 5.76 -9.97
C MET A 71 -2.41 4.44 -10.69
N LEU A 72 -2.17 3.31 -10.02
CA LEU A 72 -2.40 2.00 -10.61
C LEU A 72 -3.91 1.72 -10.74
N PRO A 73 -4.34 0.95 -11.75
CA PRO A 73 -5.77 0.62 -11.93
C PRO A 73 -6.33 -0.16 -10.75
N SER A 74 -5.49 -0.93 -10.06
CA SER A 74 -5.81 -1.69 -8.86
C SER A 74 -5.64 -0.91 -7.55
N SER A 75 -5.34 0.39 -7.62
CA SER A 75 -5.22 1.22 -6.41
C SER A 75 -6.59 1.45 -5.80
N PRO A 76 -6.75 1.27 -4.47
CA PRO A 76 -8.01 1.59 -3.81
C PRO A 76 -8.24 3.11 -3.83
N VAL A 77 -9.45 3.57 -4.15
CA VAL A 77 -9.86 4.98 -4.21
C VAL A 77 -11.00 5.32 -3.25
N ALA A 78 -11.77 4.33 -2.81
CA ALA A 78 -12.75 4.49 -1.75
C ALA A 78 -12.85 3.22 -0.90
N LEU A 79 -13.28 3.41 0.34
CA LEU A 79 -13.50 2.35 1.31
C LEU A 79 -14.87 2.53 1.95
N GLU A 80 -15.72 1.53 1.83
CA GLU A 80 -17.04 1.47 2.46
C GLU A 80 -17.00 0.35 3.50
N VAL A 81 -17.33 0.69 4.75
CA VAL A 81 -17.32 -0.27 5.85
C VAL A 81 -18.75 -0.47 6.33
N SER A 82 -19.18 -1.74 6.31
CA SER A 82 -20.43 -2.20 6.89
C SER A 82 -20.15 -3.22 8.01
N ARG A 83 -21.19 -3.59 8.76
CA ARG A 83 -21.11 -4.63 9.80
C ARG A 83 -20.90 -6.04 9.22
N GLN A 84 -21.23 -6.25 7.96
CA GLN A 84 -21.21 -7.57 7.31
C GLN A 84 -20.12 -7.70 6.24
N GLU A 85 -19.75 -6.60 5.59
CA GLU A 85 -18.74 -6.60 4.53
C GLU A 85 -17.93 -5.31 4.53
N VAL A 86 -16.75 -5.39 3.90
CA VAL A 86 -15.91 -4.23 3.61
C VAL A 86 -15.74 -4.13 2.10
N VAL A 87 -16.22 -3.05 1.51
CA VAL A 87 -16.16 -2.83 0.06
C VAL A 87 -15.06 -1.82 -0.25
N VAL A 88 -14.17 -2.22 -1.17
CA VAL A 88 -13.05 -1.39 -1.63
C VAL A 88 -13.29 -1.05 -3.09
N GLU A 89 -13.45 0.24 -3.40
CA GLU A 89 -13.51 0.69 -4.80
C GLU A 89 -12.08 0.93 -5.31
N LEU A 90 -11.77 0.39 -6.48
CA LEU A 90 -10.48 0.55 -7.16
C LEU A 90 -10.54 1.69 -8.18
N ARG A 91 -9.38 2.23 -8.56
CA ARG A 91 -9.27 3.36 -9.52
C ARG A 91 -9.95 3.09 -10.85
N ARG A 92 -9.99 1.82 -11.29
CA ARG A 92 -10.68 1.41 -12.53
C ARG A 92 -12.22 1.41 -12.40
N GLY A 93 -12.77 1.72 -11.22
CA GLY A 93 -14.21 1.66 -10.91
C GLY A 93 -14.69 0.27 -10.49
N GLU A 94 -13.78 -0.72 -10.39
CA GLU A 94 -14.10 -2.06 -9.89
C GLU A 94 -14.32 -2.00 -8.37
N ARG A 95 -15.42 -2.60 -7.89
CA ARG A 95 -15.72 -2.73 -6.46
C ARG A 95 -15.40 -4.14 -5.99
N VAL A 96 -14.53 -4.23 -4.99
CA VAL A 96 -14.10 -5.50 -4.38
C VAL A 96 -14.72 -5.59 -3.00
N SER A 97 -15.77 -6.42 -2.87
CA SER A 97 -16.39 -6.73 -1.57
C SER A 97 -15.63 -7.85 -0.87
N LEU A 98 -15.15 -7.57 0.34
CA LEU A 98 -14.52 -8.55 1.23
C LEU A 98 -15.59 -9.08 2.18
N VAL A 99 -15.94 -10.35 1.98
CA VAL A 99 -17.12 -10.97 2.60
C VAL A 99 -16.76 -12.05 3.60
N LYS A 100 -15.55 -12.62 3.53
CA LYS A 100 -15.14 -13.73 4.38
C LYS A 100 -13.70 -13.56 4.86
N ASP A 101 -13.42 -14.04 6.08
CA ASP A 101 -12.11 -13.99 6.74
C ASP A 101 -11.47 -12.59 6.71
N VAL A 102 -12.31 -11.55 6.90
CA VAL A 102 -11.87 -10.16 6.98
C VAL A 102 -11.06 -9.99 8.26
N ARG A 103 -9.79 -9.62 8.10
CA ARG A 103 -8.84 -9.36 9.18
C ARG A 103 -8.30 -7.94 9.07
N TYR A 104 -8.34 -7.25 10.20
CA TYR A 104 -7.80 -5.92 10.37
C TYR A 104 -6.44 -5.96 11.07
N TYR A 105 -5.43 -5.35 10.45
CA TYR A 105 -4.06 -5.29 10.96
C TYR A 105 -3.69 -3.84 11.27
N PRO A 106 -3.87 -3.37 12.51
CA PRO A 106 -3.41 -2.04 12.89
C PRO A 106 -1.89 -1.98 12.89
N ASP A 107 -1.33 -0.92 12.30
CA ASP A 107 0.10 -0.63 12.41
C ASP A 107 0.44 -0.20 13.85
N TYR A 108 1.57 -0.68 14.36
CA TYR A 108 2.06 -0.34 15.70
C TYR A 108 2.32 1.18 15.85
N ALA A 109 2.83 1.82 14.80
CA ALA A 109 3.08 3.25 14.79
C ALA A 109 1.81 4.10 14.54
N GLY A 110 0.66 3.47 14.28
CA GLY A 110 -0.61 4.16 14.00
C GLY A 110 -0.62 5.00 12.72
N LYS A 111 0.35 4.80 11.81
CA LYS A 111 0.47 5.56 10.56
C LYS A 111 -0.26 4.89 9.39
N SER A 112 -0.60 3.62 9.55
CA SER A 112 -1.27 2.82 8.53
C SER A 112 -2.11 1.70 9.14
N PHE A 113 -2.85 0.99 8.31
CA PHE A 113 -3.42 -0.31 8.67
C PHE A 113 -3.53 -1.18 7.43
N GLY A 114 -3.47 -2.50 7.64
CA GLY A 114 -3.73 -3.51 6.63
C GLY A 114 -5.14 -4.08 6.78
N LEU A 115 -5.74 -4.45 5.66
CA LEU A 115 -6.99 -5.18 5.59
C LEU A 115 -6.77 -6.37 4.66
N SER A 116 -7.13 -7.57 5.11
CA SER A 116 -7.14 -8.76 4.27
C SER A 116 -8.49 -9.46 4.37
N GLY A 117 -8.97 -10.02 3.27
CA GLY A 117 -10.18 -10.85 3.27
C GLY A 117 -10.27 -11.63 1.97
N MET A 118 -11.25 -12.52 1.88
CA MET A 118 -11.65 -13.16 0.64
C MET A 118 -12.76 -12.34 -0.03
N ASP A 119 -12.61 -12.16 -1.35
CA ASP A 119 -13.64 -11.57 -2.18
C ASP A 119 -14.72 -12.60 -2.56
N THR A 120 -15.78 -12.13 -3.23
CA THR A 120 -16.89 -12.96 -3.70
C THR A 120 -16.48 -14.04 -4.71
N SER A 121 -15.31 -13.89 -5.36
CA SER A 121 -14.72 -14.90 -6.24
C SER A 121 -13.89 -15.95 -5.49
N GLY A 122 -13.82 -15.86 -4.16
CA GLY A 122 -13.00 -16.72 -3.31
C GLY A 122 -11.50 -16.37 -3.33
N LYS A 123 -11.12 -15.26 -3.97
CA LYS A 123 -9.73 -14.84 -4.05
C LYS A 123 -9.36 -14.02 -2.82
N ARG A 124 -8.23 -14.33 -2.21
CA ARG A 124 -7.70 -13.54 -1.10
C ARG A 124 -7.14 -12.21 -1.61
N ARG A 125 -7.61 -11.12 -1.00
CA ARG A 125 -7.19 -9.75 -1.29
C ARG A 125 -6.57 -9.14 -0.05
N GLN A 126 -5.64 -8.22 -0.27
CA GLN A 126 -4.92 -7.49 0.76
C GLN A 126 -4.78 -6.04 0.31
N PHE A 127 -5.11 -5.13 1.22
CA PHE A 127 -5.02 -3.70 1.01
C PHE A 127 -4.31 -3.08 2.20
N VAL A 128 -3.52 -2.04 1.94
CA VAL A 128 -2.84 -1.25 2.97
C VAL A 128 -3.24 0.20 2.76
N PHE A 129 -3.71 0.80 3.84
CA PHE A 129 -4.16 2.18 3.86
C PHE A 129 -3.27 3.00 4.78
N HIS A 130 -2.94 4.20 4.37
CA HIS A 130 -2.09 5.13 5.10
C HIS A 130 -2.93 6.30 5.62
N ARG A 131 -2.57 6.80 6.80
CA ARG A 131 -3.27 7.94 7.43
C ARG A 131 -3.35 9.16 6.51
N GLY A 132 -2.32 9.40 5.69
CA GLY A 132 -2.28 10.52 4.75
C GLY A 132 -3.22 10.38 3.54
N GLN A 133 -3.90 9.25 3.38
CA GLN A 133 -4.89 9.04 2.32
C GLN A 133 -6.30 9.47 2.71
N PHE A 134 -6.52 9.92 3.94
CA PHE A 134 -7.82 10.37 4.42
C PHE A 134 -7.82 11.90 4.50
N GLU A 135 -8.88 12.55 4.01
CA GLU A 135 -8.99 14.02 4.00
C GLU A 135 -8.87 14.62 5.40
N ASN A 136 -9.50 13.97 6.38
CA ASN A 136 -9.45 14.39 7.77
C ASN A 136 -8.86 13.26 8.65
N PRO A 137 -7.89 13.56 9.53
CA PRO A 137 -7.42 12.61 10.53
C PRO A 137 -8.52 11.96 11.37
N SER A 138 -9.64 12.65 11.62
CA SER A 138 -10.77 12.06 12.36
C SER A 138 -11.37 10.86 11.62
N CYS A 139 -11.53 10.96 10.29
CA CYS A 139 -12.05 9.87 9.47
C CYS A 139 -11.19 8.60 9.58
N PHE A 140 -9.86 8.77 9.70
CA PHE A 140 -8.95 7.65 9.89
C PHE A 140 -9.16 6.98 11.25
N GLU A 141 -9.26 7.73 12.34
CA GLU A 141 -9.48 7.15 13.67
C GLU A 141 -10.88 6.54 13.82
N ASP A 142 -11.90 7.18 13.25
CA ASP A 142 -13.28 6.65 13.20
C ASP A 142 -13.30 5.30 12.48
N LEU A 143 -12.66 5.22 11.31
CA LEU A 143 -12.57 3.99 10.53
C LEU A 143 -11.79 2.89 11.28
N ARG A 144 -10.70 3.24 11.98
CA ARG A 144 -9.97 2.28 12.83
C ARG A 144 -10.84 1.73 13.95
N SER A 145 -11.68 2.56 14.56
CA SER A 145 -12.61 2.12 15.60
C SER A 145 -13.64 1.14 15.04
N LEU A 146 -14.19 1.42 13.85
CA LEU A 146 -15.14 0.54 13.16
C LEU A 146 -14.51 -0.79 12.76
N LEU A 147 -13.27 -0.77 12.24
CA LEU A 147 -12.57 -1.96 11.79
C LEU A 147 -11.98 -2.81 12.93
N SER A 148 -11.90 -2.27 14.15
CA SER A 148 -11.41 -3.01 15.32
C SER A 148 -12.23 -4.26 15.64
N ILE A 149 -13.47 -4.35 15.16
CA ILE A 149 -14.35 -5.53 15.24
C ILE A 149 -13.75 -6.73 14.49
N TYR A 150 -12.95 -6.48 13.45
CA TYR A 150 -12.33 -7.51 12.59
C TYR A 150 -10.89 -7.87 13.03
N LYS A 151 -10.50 -7.56 14.26
CA LYS A 151 -9.18 -7.87 14.80
C LYS A 151 -9.03 -9.35 15.15
#